data_AF-A0A542MA51-F1
#
_entry.id   AF-A0A542MA51-F1
#
_cell.length_a   1.000
_cell.length_b   1.000
_cell.length_c   1.000
_cell.angle_alpha   90.00
_cell.angle_beta   90.00
_cell.angle_gamma   90.00
#
_symmetry.space_group_name_H-M   'P 1'
#
loop_
_entity.id
_entity.type
_entity.pdbx_description
1 polymer ?
#
loop_
_entity_poly.entity_id
_entity_poly.type
_entity_poly.pdbx_seq_one_letter_code
_entity_poly.pdbx_strand_id
1 'polypeptide(L)'
;MGNDIKQPAASPSSHEANRRLAELLGWTDLFSTGGAWLGQPPGVLPPSRVPDWCGDWAACGPLQAQYVRRLYVWPHRVVVGTTPGGPDGYDVMLDRSQGETGEQLLRRTIVTAIIKHLEMGL
;
A
#
# COMPACT_ATOMS: atom_id res chain seq x y z
N MET A 1 -22.38 -21.21 -23.87
CA MET A 1 -21.72 -19.89 -23.72
C MET A 1 -21.16 -19.85 -22.32
N GLY A 2 -19.85 -20.07 -22.17
CA GLY A 2 -19.18 -20.02 -20.88
C GLY A 2 -19.01 -18.56 -20.46
N ASN A 3 -19.52 -18.21 -19.28
CA ASN A 3 -19.21 -16.91 -18.68
C ASN A 3 -17.77 -16.97 -18.16
N ASP A 4 -16.83 -16.53 -19.00
CA ASP A 4 -15.47 -16.17 -18.57
C ASP A 4 -15.54 -14.93 -17.68
N ILE A 5 -15.93 -15.14 -16.42
CA ILE A 5 -15.72 -14.16 -15.36
C ILE A 5 -14.21 -14.07 -15.21
N LYS A 6 -13.58 -13.07 -15.85
CA LYS A 6 -12.20 -12.71 -15.59
C LYS A 6 -12.05 -12.54 -14.07
N GLN A 7 -11.36 -13.47 -13.43
CA GLN A 7 -10.95 -13.28 -12.04
C GLN A 7 -10.21 -11.93 -11.97
N PRO A 8 -10.56 -11.05 -11.02
CA PRO A 8 -9.78 -9.84 -10.80
C PRO A 8 -8.33 -10.27 -10.56
N ALA A 9 -7.37 -9.53 -11.13
CA ALA A 9 -5.96 -9.80 -10.94
C ALA A 9 -5.68 -10.04 -9.44
N ALA A 10 -4.92 -11.09 -9.12
CA ALA A 10 -4.55 -11.38 -7.74
C ALA A 10 -3.95 -10.12 -7.12
N SER A 11 -4.45 -9.73 -5.92
CA SER A 11 -3.84 -8.62 -5.19
C SER A 11 -2.36 -8.93 -4.97
N PRO A 12 -1.45 -7.95 -5.16
CA PRO A 12 -0.03 -8.18 -4.96
C PRO A 12 0.23 -8.70 -3.54
N SER A 13 1.22 -9.59 -3.40
CA SER A 13 1.69 -10.01 -2.09
C SER A 13 2.19 -8.81 -1.28
N SER A 14 2.21 -8.92 0.05
CA SER A 14 2.73 -7.85 0.93
C SER A 14 4.15 -7.41 0.55
N HIS A 15 4.99 -8.34 0.10
CA HIS A 15 6.36 -8.04 -0.33
C HIS A 15 6.39 -7.23 -1.64
N GLU A 16 5.56 -7.60 -2.63
CA GLU A 16 5.45 -6.87 -3.89
C GLU A 16 4.86 -5.48 -3.68
N ALA A 17 3.84 -5.36 -2.81
CA ALA A 17 3.24 -4.07 -2.45
C ALA A 17 4.26 -3.16 -1.73
N ASN A 18 5.01 -3.69 -0.77
CA ASN A 18 6.06 -2.93 -0.09
C ASN A 18 7.14 -2.48 -1.09
N ARG A 19 7.65 -3.37 -1.94
CA ARG A 19 8.65 -3.02 -2.95
C ARG A 19 8.13 -1.92 -3.89
N ARG A 20 6.91 -2.08 -4.42
CA ARG A 20 6.30 -1.12 -5.34
C ARG A 20 6.13 0.25 -4.70
N LEU A 21 5.72 0.29 -3.44
CA LEU A 21 5.59 1.53 -2.68
C LEU A 21 6.96 2.20 -2.47
N ALA A 22 8.01 1.44 -2.17
CA ALA A 22 9.37 2.00 -2.06
C ALA A 22 9.81 2.68 -3.36
N GLU A 23 9.62 2.01 -4.51
CA GLU A 23 9.94 2.57 -5.83
C GLU A 23 9.19 3.89 -6.10
N LEU A 24 7.88 3.94 -5.80
CA LEU A 24 7.06 5.13 -5.98
C LEU A 24 7.44 6.27 -5.04
N LEU A 25 7.96 5.97 -3.85
CA LEU A 25 8.52 6.94 -2.91
C LEU A 25 9.93 7.40 -3.29
N GLY A 26 10.44 6.99 -4.46
CA GLY A 26 11.75 7.38 -4.98
C GLY A 26 12.91 6.61 -4.35
N TRP A 27 12.65 5.47 -3.71
CA TRP A 27 13.73 4.59 -3.27
C TRP A 27 14.27 3.89 -4.50
N THR A 28 15.59 3.94 -4.66
CA THR A 28 16.25 3.29 -5.79
C THR A 28 16.79 1.94 -5.38
N ASP A 29 16.49 0.95 -6.23
CA ASP A 29 17.08 -0.37 -6.13
C ASP A 29 18.57 -0.25 -6.43
N LEU A 30 19.46 -0.33 -5.44
CA LEU A 30 20.90 -0.36 -5.74
C LEU A 30 21.35 -1.73 -6.26
N PHE A 31 20.44 -2.64 -6.58
CA PHE A 31 20.73 -4.02 -6.95
C PHE A 31 21.37 -4.18 -8.35
N SER A 32 21.73 -3.10 -9.04
CA SER A 32 22.86 -3.15 -9.99
C SER A 32 24.23 -3.40 -9.32
N THR A 33 24.30 -3.43 -7.97
CA THR A 33 25.54 -3.56 -7.17
C THR A 33 25.37 -4.28 -5.80
N GLY A 34 24.45 -5.25 -5.64
CA GLY A 34 24.59 -6.28 -4.59
C GLY A 34 23.88 -6.13 -3.22
N GLY A 35 22.59 -5.78 -3.17
CA GLY A 35 21.73 -6.33 -2.09
C GLY A 35 20.98 -5.39 -1.14
N ALA A 36 21.01 -4.06 -1.31
CA ALA A 36 20.30 -3.12 -0.42
C ALA A 36 19.55 -2.02 -1.21
N TRP A 37 18.40 -1.56 -0.71
CA TRP A 37 17.72 -0.37 -1.23
C TRP A 37 18.25 0.86 -0.50
N LEU A 38 18.67 1.90 -1.22
CA LEU A 38 19.00 3.20 -0.64
C LEU A 38 18.08 4.27 -1.26
N GLY A 39 17.52 5.11 -0.39
CA GLY A 39 16.69 6.25 -0.77
C GLY A 39 16.16 6.95 0.46
N GLN A 40 16.18 8.28 0.44
CA GLN A 40 15.85 9.12 1.58
C GLN A 40 15.25 10.43 1.06
N PRO A 41 14.10 10.93 1.58
CA PRO A 41 13.83 12.37 1.53
C PRO A 41 14.88 13.07 2.41
N PRO A 42 15.49 14.20 2.03
CA PRO A 42 16.74 14.70 2.65
C PRO A 42 16.72 14.77 4.21
N GLY A 43 17.66 14.09 4.91
CA GLY A 43 18.01 14.38 6.33
C GLY A 43 18.11 13.27 7.42
N VAL A 44 18.20 11.97 7.11
CA VAL A 44 18.06 10.80 8.03
C VAL A 44 18.71 9.53 7.44
N LEU A 45 19.82 9.02 7.97
CA LEU A 45 20.51 7.82 7.46
C LEU A 45 19.58 6.73 6.85
N PRO A 46 19.77 6.36 5.57
CA PRO A 46 18.83 5.49 4.87
C PRO A 46 18.82 4.08 5.50
N PRO A 47 17.65 3.48 5.72
CA PRO A 47 17.56 2.10 6.18
C PRO A 47 18.05 1.18 5.06
N SER A 48 18.81 0.14 5.41
CA SER A 48 19.40 -0.82 4.47
C SER A 48 18.39 -1.78 3.84
N ARG A 49 17.11 -1.69 4.19
CA ARG A 49 16.01 -2.56 3.75
C ARG A 49 14.71 -1.78 3.59
N VAL A 50 13.87 -2.25 2.67
CA VAL A 50 12.50 -1.74 2.49
C VAL A 50 11.70 -1.96 3.79
N PRO A 51 11.04 -0.92 4.33
CA PRO A 51 10.16 -1.07 5.49
C PRO A 51 8.97 -2.00 5.20
N ASP A 52 8.56 -2.77 6.20
CA ASP A 52 7.41 -3.66 6.07
C ASP A 52 6.09 -2.92 6.33
N TRP A 53 5.64 -2.07 5.41
CA TRP A 53 4.40 -1.30 5.56
C TRP A 53 3.14 -2.17 5.67
N CYS A 54 3.12 -3.33 5.01
CA CYS A 54 2.01 -4.28 5.12
C CYS A 54 2.02 -5.06 6.45
N GLY A 55 3.19 -5.31 7.04
CA GLY A 55 3.34 -6.14 8.23
C GLY A 55 3.54 -5.38 9.55
N ASP A 56 4.01 -4.15 9.52
CA ASP A 56 4.39 -3.37 10.70
C ASP A 56 3.70 -1.99 10.75
N TRP A 57 3.01 -1.74 11.85
CA TRP A 57 2.37 -0.45 12.12
C TRP A 57 3.34 0.70 12.33
N ALA A 58 4.54 0.45 12.88
CA ALA A 58 5.54 1.50 13.07
C ALA A 58 6.01 2.07 11.72
N ALA A 59 6.08 1.23 10.69
CA ALA A 59 6.34 1.65 9.32
C ALA A 59 5.09 2.24 8.63
N CYS A 60 3.93 1.60 8.78
CA CYS A 60 2.68 1.99 8.08
C CYS A 60 2.08 3.30 8.59
N GLY A 61 2.12 3.55 9.91
CA GLY A 61 1.44 4.66 10.57
C GLY A 61 1.80 6.05 10.02
N PRO A 62 3.08 6.39 9.81
CA PRO A 62 3.47 7.67 9.19
C PRO A 62 2.85 7.88 7.80
N LEU A 63 2.84 6.85 6.95
CA LEU A 63 2.24 6.92 5.62
C LEU A 63 0.72 7.08 5.68
N GLN A 64 0.07 6.37 6.61
CA GLN A 64 -1.35 6.56 6.87
C GLN A 64 -1.64 8.03 7.22
N ALA A 65 -0.90 8.62 8.14
CA ALA A 65 -1.10 10.02 8.54
C ALA A 65 -0.88 11.01 7.37
N GLN A 66 0.07 10.73 6.49
CA GLN A 66 0.41 11.59 5.36
C GLN A 66 -0.67 11.56 4.27
N TYR A 67 -1.08 10.36 3.84
CA TYR A 67 -1.86 10.16 2.61
C TYR A 67 -3.33 9.83 2.85
N VAL A 68 -3.69 9.19 3.97
CA VAL A 68 -5.06 8.76 4.20
C VAL A 68 -5.92 9.94 4.66
N ARG A 69 -7.04 10.15 3.96
CA ARG A 69 -8.02 11.20 4.27
C ARG A 69 -9.33 10.64 4.81
N ARG A 70 -9.69 9.42 4.39
CA ARG A 70 -10.87 8.70 4.89
C ARG A 70 -10.51 7.25 5.14
N LEU A 71 -11.02 6.72 6.24
CA LEU A 71 -10.86 5.32 6.62
C LEU A 71 -12.18 4.82 7.20
N TYR A 72 -12.75 3.81 6.55
CA TYR A 72 -13.92 3.09 7.06
C TYR A 72 -13.56 1.62 7.27
N VAL A 73 -13.84 1.11 8.46
CA VAL A 73 -13.50 -0.25 8.87
C VAL A 73 -14.76 -0.99 9.28
N TRP A 74 -15.00 -2.11 8.61
CA TRP A 74 -16.02 -3.10 8.94
C TRP A 74 -15.35 -4.45 9.23
N PRO A 75 -16.06 -5.40 9.87
CA PRO A 75 -15.47 -6.69 10.26
C PRO A 75 -14.83 -7.50 9.12
N HIS A 76 -15.30 -7.31 7.88
CA HIS A 76 -14.87 -8.05 6.71
C HIS A 76 -14.43 -7.15 5.55
N ARG A 77 -14.34 -5.84 5.76
CA ARG A 77 -14.09 -4.87 4.69
C ARG A 77 -13.40 -3.63 5.23
N VAL A 78 -12.45 -3.11 4.47
CA VAL A 78 -11.84 -1.80 4.73
C VAL A 78 -11.93 -0.95 3.47
N VAL A 79 -12.21 0.32 3.67
CA VAL A 79 -12.23 1.34 2.62
C VAL A 79 -11.28 2.47 3.01
N VAL A 80 -10.34 2.81 2.12
CA VAL A 80 -9.37 3.89 2.29
C VAL A 80 -9.45 4.86 1.12
N GLY A 81 -9.61 6.15 1.43
CA GLY A 81 -9.57 7.24 0.47
C GLY A 81 -8.37 8.17 0.71
N THR A 82 -7.68 8.56 -0.35
CA THR A 82 -6.47 9.42 -0.31
C THR A 82 -6.67 10.83 -0.87
N THR A 83 -7.80 11.12 -1.50
CA THR A 83 -8.09 12.44 -2.11
C THR A 83 -9.20 13.19 -1.37
N PRO A 84 -9.18 14.52 -1.32
CA PRO A 84 -10.28 15.32 -0.79
C PRO A 84 -11.39 15.47 -1.85
N GLY A 85 -12.57 14.87 -1.61
CA GLY A 85 -13.80 15.23 -2.34
C GLY A 85 -14.69 14.06 -2.78
N GLY A 86 -15.96 14.10 -2.37
CA GLY A 86 -17.09 13.39 -2.99
C GLY A 86 -17.26 11.90 -2.66
N PRO A 87 -18.49 11.37 -2.76
CA PRO A 87 -18.80 9.95 -2.57
C PRO A 87 -18.10 9.01 -3.59
N ASP A 88 -17.47 9.59 -4.63
CA ASP A 88 -16.72 8.88 -5.68
C ASP A 88 -15.19 9.06 -5.58
N GLY A 89 -14.69 9.74 -4.53
CA GLY A 89 -13.25 9.88 -4.30
C GLY A 89 -12.58 8.51 -4.26
N TYR A 90 -11.46 8.34 -4.98
CA TYR A 90 -10.85 7.04 -5.28
C TYR A 90 -10.56 6.21 -4.02
N ASP A 91 -11.56 5.42 -3.67
CA ASP A 91 -11.55 4.61 -2.48
C ASP A 91 -11.04 3.22 -2.88
N VAL A 92 -9.96 2.77 -2.27
CA VAL A 92 -9.60 1.35 -2.32
C VAL A 92 -10.46 0.64 -1.30
N MET A 93 -11.31 -0.25 -1.80
CA MET A 93 -12.17 -1.12 -1.01
C MET A 93 -11.66 -2.55 -1.15
N LEU A 94 -11.27 -3.16 -0.04
CA LEU A 94 -10.86 -4.56 0.00
C LEU A 94 -11.72 -5.32 1.00
N ASP A 95 -12.14 -6.51 0.61
CA ASP A 95 -12.75 -7.48 1.50
C ASP A 95 -11.67 -8.37 2.14
N ARG A 96 -11.98 -8.89 3.33
CA ARG A 96 -11.10 -9.76 4.11
C ARG A 96 -10.94 -11.12 3.44
N SER A 97 -9.70 -11.53 3.23
CA SER A 97 -9.38 -12.87 2.75
C SER A 97 -9.51 -13.91 3.87
N GLN A 98 -9.65 -15.19 3.50
CA GLN A 98 -9.69 -16.27 4.47
C GLN A 98 -8.37 -16.35 5.26
N GLY A 99 -8.46 -16.37 6.59
CA GLY A 99 -7.30 -16.41 7.48
C GLY A 99 -6.58 -15.08 7.70
N GLU A 100 -7.02 -14.01 7.01
CA GLU A 100 -6.50 -12.65 7.18
C GLU A 100 -7.10 -12.02 8.45
N THR A 101 -6.27 -11.41 9.29
CA THR A 101 -6.73 -10.63 10.43
C THR A 101 -7.27 -9.27 9.97
N GLY A 102 -8.12 -8.64 10.79
CA GLY A 102 -8.62 -7.29 10.47
C GLY A 102 -7.48 -6.26 10.32
N GLU A 103 -6.40 -6.41 11.09
CA GLU A 103 -5.24 -5.53 10.96
C GLU A 103 -4.45 -5.75 9.67
N GLN A 104 -4.29 -7.00 9.24
CA GLN A 104 -3.64 -7.32 7.97
C GLN A 104 -4.43 -6.71 6.81
N LEU A 105 -5.76 -6.87 6.81
CA LEU A 105 -6.64 -6.23 5.84
C LEU A 105 -6.47 -4.71 5.85
N LEU A 106 -6.46 -4.10 7.03
CA LEU A 106 -6.34 -2.65 7.19
C LEU A 106 -5.03 -2.11 6.60
N ARG A 107 -3.87 -2.67 7.00
CA ARG A 107 -2.56 -2.23 6.48
C ARG A 107 -2.46 -2.46 4.96
N ARG A 108 -2.90 -3.62 4.47
CA ARG A 108 -2.92 -3.92 3.02
C ARG A 108 -3.77 -2.91 2.25
N THR A 109 -4.93 -2.53 2.77
CA THR A 109 -5.82 -1.56 2.13
C THR A 109 -5.19 -0.17 2.10
N ILE A 110 -4.54 0.26 3.21
CA ILE A 110 -3.80 1.53 3.28
C ILE A 110 -2.69 1.56 2.24
N VAL A 111 -1.80 0.56 2.24
CA VAL A 111 -0.67 0.49 1.30
C VAL A 111 -1.15 0.51 -0.15
N THR A 112 -2.19 -0.27 -0.46
CA THR A 112 -2.78 -0.30 -1.81
C THR A 112 -3.34 1.05 -2.23
N ALA A 113 -4.00 1.78 -1.33
CA ALA A 113 -4.54 3.11 -1.60
C ALA A 113 -3.44 4.14 -1.87
N ILE A 114 -2.33 4.06 -1.13
CA ILE A 114 -1.19 4.96 -1.29
C ILE A 114 -0.45 4.67 -2.60
N ILE A 115 -0.22 3.40 -2.94
CA ILE A 115 0.35 3.02 -4.25
C ILE A 115 -0.49 3.61 -5.37
N LYS A 116 -1.81 3.41 -5.33
CA LYS A 116 -2.72 3.94 -6.35
C LYS A 116 -2.68 5.47 -6.41
N HIS A 117 -2.64 6.15 -5.27
CA HIS A 117 -2.52 7.61 -5.19
C HIS A 117 -1.24 8.12 -5.87
N LEU A 118 -0.10 7.51 -5.56
CA LEU A 118 1.20 7.87 -6.13
C LEU A 118 1.28 7.56 -7.63
N GLU A 119 0.71 6.43 -8.08
CA GLU A 119 0.66 6.07 -9.51
C GLU A 119 -0.17 7.04 -10.34
N MET A 120 -1.18 7.68 -9.74
CA MET A 120 -1.99 8.69 -10.39
C MET A 120 -1.38 10.10 -10.33
N GLY A 121 -0.30 10.30 -9.56
CA GLY A 121 0.35 11.61 -9.39
C GLY A 121 -0.51 12.66 -8.70
N LEU A 122 -1.36 12.25 -7.75
CA LEU A 122 -2.31 13.09 -7.01
C LEU A 122 -1.78 13.58 -5.66
#